data_AF-A0A7L4QEA4-F1
#
_entry.id   AF-A0A7L4QEA4-F1
#
_cell.length_a   1.000
_cell.length_b   1.000
_cell.length_c   1.000
_cell.angle_alpha   90.00
_cell.angle_beta   90.00
_cell.angle_gamma   90.00
#
_symmetry.space_group_name_H-M   'P 1'
#
loop_
_entity.id
_entity.type
_entity.pdbx_description
1 polymer ?
#
loop_
_entity_poly.entity_id
_entity_poly.type
_entity_poly.pdbx_seq_one_letter_code
_entity_poly.pdbx_strand_id
1 'polypeptide(L)'
;RLADGEYAKEALPDMFRMLSKGSTIDQAIQELGLESMGEQDASQIIARIVKEREDFVRDKGTGAVGPLMGVVMEELKGKVDGKKANELLRAEISKLLS
;
A
#
# COMPACT_ATOMS: atom_id res chain seq x y z
N ARG A 1 -12.57 -3.05 14.01
CA ARG A 1 -11.60 -3.69 13.11
C ARG A 1 -11.36 -2.83 11.85
N LEU A 2 -12.27 -2.79 10.86
CA LEU A 2 -12.12 -1.87 9.70
C LEU A 2 -12.18 -0.37 10.09
N ALA A 3 -13.12 0.00 10.96
CA ALA A 3 -13.24 1.37 11.47
C ALA A 3 -12.06 1.78 12.38
N ASP A 4 -11.37 0.79 12.95
CA ASP A 4 -10.22 0.97 13.84
C ASP A 4 -8.90 0.94 13.05
N GLY A 5 -8.95 0.78 11.72
CA GLY A 5 -7.78 0.77 10.85
C GLY A 5 -6.95 -0.52 10.91
N GLU A 6 -7.50 -1.63 11.41
CA GLU A 6 -6.77 -2.91 11.51
C GLU A 6 -6.43 -3.54 10.14
N TYR A 7 -7.15 -3.18 9.07
CA TYR A 7 -6.86 -3.57 7.69
C TYR A 7 -7.54 -2.61 6.70
N ALA A 8 -7.02 -2.52 5.48
CA ALA A 8 -7.51 -1.61 4.46
C ALA A 8 -8.84 -2.07 3.83
N LYS A 9 -9.65 -1.13 3.33
CA LYS A 9 -10.94 -1.41 2.67
C LYS A 9 -10.80 -2.34 1.46
N GLU A 10 -9.66 -2.27 0.78
CA GLU A 10 -9.33 -3.09 -0.39
C GLU A 10 -9.10 -4.55 -0.04
N ALA A 11 -8.90 -4.88 1.23
CA ALA A 11 -8.81 -6.25 1.71
C ALA A 11 -10.17 -6.95 1.79
N LEU A 12 -11.27 -6.20 1.81
CA LEU A 12 -12.62 -6.75 2.04
C LEU A 12 -13.00 -7.86 1.04
N PRO A 13 -12.78 -7.73 -0.28
CA PRO A 13 -13.13 -8.80 -1.21
C PRO A 13 -12.36 -10.10 -0.94
N ASP A 14 -11.06 -9.99 -0.64
CA ASP A 14 -10.20 -11.14 -0.37
C ASP A 14 -10.54 -11.78 0.99
N MET A 15 -10.84 -10.96 2.00
CA MET A 15 -11.36 -11.46 3.27
C MET A 15 -12.70 -12.19 3.12
N PHE A 16 -13.67 -11.63 2.38
CA PHE A 16 -14.95 -12.30 2.18
C PHE A 16 -14.80 -13.64 1.47
N ARG A 17 -13.83 -13.78 0.56
CA ARG A 17 -13.50 -15.08 -0.06
C ARG A 17 -12.92 -16.08 0.94
N MET A 18 -12.14 -15.65 1.92
CA MET A 18 -11.63 -16.54 2.96
C MET A 18 -12.73 -16.98 3.92
N LEU A 19 -13.57 -16.02 4.34
CA LEU A 19 -14.70 -16.30 5.21
C LEU A 19 -15.71 -17.24 4.54
N SER A 20 -15.96 -17.10 3.23
CA SER A 20 -16.86 -18.00 2.50
C SER A 20 -16.32 -19.43 2.37
N LYS A 21 -15.01 -19.63 2.55
CA LYS A 21 -14.35 -20.94 2.61
C LYS A 21 -14.28 -21.52 4.03
N GLY A 22 -14.86 -20.83 5.02
CA GLY A 22 -14.91 -21.27 6.41
C GLY A 22 -13.75 -20.80 7.30
N SER A 23 -12.85 -19.95 6.78
CA SER A 23 -11.82 -19.33 7.62
C SER A 23 -12.45 -18.35 8.61
N THR A 24 -11.84 -18.18 9.78
CA THR A 24 -12.16 -17.09 10.70
C THR A 24 -11.56 -15.77 10.21
N ILE A 25 -12.00 -14.65 10.78
CA ILE A 25 -11.41 -13.33 10.49
C ILE A 25 -9.90 -13.32 10.80
N ASP A 26 -9.49 -13.88 11.93
CA ASP A 26 -8.08 -13.86 12.33
C ASP A 26 -7.22 -14.75 11.41
N GLN A 27 -7.75 -15.90 10.97
CA GLN A 27 -7.09 -16.73 9.95
C GLN A 27 -6.96 -15.98 8.62
N ALA A 28 -8.01 -15.27 8.19
CA ALA A 28 -7.97 -14.48 6.96
C ALA A 28 -6.93 -13.34 7.05
N ILE A 29 -6.84 -12.65 8.20
CA ILE A 29 -5.83 -11.60 8.41
C ILE A 29 -4.42 -12.17 8.30
N GLN A 30 -4.17 -13.31 8.95
CA GLN A 30 -2.86 -13.95 8.94
C GLN A 30 -2.48 -14.50 7.55
N GLU A 31 -3.39 -15.21 6.88
CA GLU A 31 -3.14 -15.79 5.56
C GLU A 31 -2.97 -14.75 4.46
N LEU A 32 -3.70 -13.64 4.55
CA LEU A 32 -3.63 -12.55 3.57
C LEU A 32 -2.55 -11.50 3.94
N GLY A 33 -1.88 -11.64 5.09
CA GLY A 33 -0.88 -10.69 5.58
C GLY A 33 -1.43 -9.28 5.76
N LEU A 34 -2.67 -9.17 6.25
CA LEU A 34 -3.44 -7.92 6.37
C LEU A 34 -3.24 -7.20 7.70
N GLU A 35 -2.29 -7.65 8.52
CA GLU A 35 -1.91 -6.91 9.72
C GLU A 35 -1.63 -5.45 9.33
N SER A 36 -2.30 -4.51 10.02
CA SER A 36 -2.17 -3.10 9.69
C SER A 36 -0.71 -2.68 9.77
N MET A 37 -0.22 -2.17 8.65
CA MET A 37 1.12 -1.64 8.58
C MET A 37 1.13 -0.23 9.15
N GLY A 38 2.10 0.05 10.03
CA GLY A 38 2.30 1.41 10.54
C GLY A 38 2.63 2.39 9.42
N GLU A 39 2.24 3.65 9.59
CA GLU A 39 2.51 4.70 8.60
C GLU A 39 4.01 4.85 8.29
N GLN A 40 4.87 4.64 9.29
CA GLN A 40 6.33 4.69 9.12
C GLN A 40 6.86 3.56 8.23
N ASP A 41 6.36 2.34 8.40
CA ASP A 41 6.78 1.19 7.60
C ASP A 41 6.32 1.33 6.14
N ALA A 42 5.07 1.77 5.96
CA ALA A 42 4.54 2.09 4.63
C ALA A 42 5.38 3.16 3.92
N SER A 43 5.76 4.21 4.65
CA SER A 43 6.62 5.28 4.14
C SER A 43 8.01 4.75 3.72
N GLN A 44 8.63 3.88 4.51
CA GLN A 44 9.92 3.28 4.17
C GLN A 44 9.87 2.42 2.91
N ILE A 45 8.82 1.59 2.76
CA ILE A 45 8.62 0.77 1.56
C ILE A 45 8.43 1.66 0.33
N ILE A 46 7.60 2.70 0.43
CA ILE A 46 7.38 3.65 -0.66
C ILE A 46 8.67 4.39 -1.02
N ALA A 47 9.43 4.86 -0.04
CA ALA A 47 10.72 5.52 -0.28
C ALA A 47 11.71 4.61 -0.99
N ARG A 48 11.74 3.31 -0.63
CA ARG A 48 12.54 2.29 -1.31
C ARG A 48 12.11 2.14 -2.77
N ILE A 49 10.81 1.99 -3.05
CA ILE A 49 10.26 1.86 -4.41
C ILE A 49 10.61 3.09 -5.27
N VAL A 50 10.47 4.30 -4.71
CA VAL A 50 10.79 5.57 -5.38
C VAL A 50 12.29 5.64 -5.70
N LYS A 51 13.15 5.25 -4.75
CA LYS A 51 14.61 5.24 -4.93
C LYS A 51 15.08 4.19 -5.96
N GLU A 52 14.51 2.99 -5.94
CA GLU A 52 14.81 1.95 -6.93
C GLU A 52 14.45 2.37 -8.37
N ARG A 53 13.56 3.36 -8.51
CA ARG A 53 13.09 3.88 -9.81
C ARG A 53 13.43 5.37 -9.97
N GLU A 54 14.49 5.83 -9.33
CA GLU A 54 14.88 7.24 -9.29
C GLU A 54 14.99 7.85 -10.70
N ASP A 55 15.67 7.19 -11.64
CA ASP A 55 15.83 7.70 -13.01
C ASP A 55 14.47 7.90 -13.70
N PHE A 56 13.54 6.97 -13.50
CA PHE A 56 12.18 7.07 -14.03
C PHE A 56 11.40 8.23 -13.37
N VAL A 57 11.56 8.42 -12.06
CA VAL A 57 10.94 9.54 -11.34
C VAL A 57 11.50 10.87 -11.81
N ARG A 58 12.82 10.96 -12.06
CA ARG A 58 13.47 12.16 -12.59
C ARG A 58 13.01 12.49 -14.02
N ASP A 59 12.80 11.49 -14.87
CA ASP A 59 12.26 11.67 -16.24
C ASP A 59 10.79 12.11 -16.23
N LYS A 60 9.95 11.48 -15.41
CA LYS A 60 8.49 11.72 -15.40
C LYS A 60 8.02 12.81 -14.45
N GLY A 61 8.86 13.23 -13.51
CA GLY A 61 8.49 14.14 -12.44
C GLY A 61 7.26 13.62 -11.66
N THR A 62 6.32 14.52 -11.38
CA THR A 62 5.06 14.18 -10.70
C THR A 62 4.17 13.21 -11.51
N GLY A 63 4.41 13.07 -12.81
CA GLY A 63 3.75 12.08 -13.67
C GLY A 63 4.09 10.64 -13.31
N ALA A 64 5.14 10.39 -12.52
CA ALA A 64 5.53 9.06 -12.06
C ALA A 64 4.51 8.43 -11.09
N VAL A 65 3.65 9.24 -10.44
CA VAL A 65 2.72 8.75 -9.40
C VAL A 65 1.83 7.63 -9.93
N GLY A 66 1.20 7.79 -11.09
CA GLY A 66 0.29 6.78 -11.64
C GLY A 66 0.99 5.44 -11.92
N PRO A 67 2.07 5.43 -12.73
CA PRO A 67 2.84 4.21 -13.00
C PRO A 67 3.41 3.54 -11.75
N LEU A 68 3.89 4.32 -10.77
CA LEU A 68 4.42 3.77 -9.53
C LEU A 68 3.33 3.27 -8.57
N MET A 69 2.11 3.77 -8.70
CA MET A 69 1.01 3.35 -7.83
C MET A 69 0.71 1.86 -7.99
N GLY A 70 0.82 1.30 -9.19
CA GLY A 70 0.65 -0.15 -9.39
C GLY A 70 1.63 -0.97 -8.57
N VAL A 71 2.91 -0.57 -8.58
CA VAL A 71 3.99 -1.23 -7.82
C VAL A 71 3.78 -1.08 -6.32
N VAL A 72 3.41 0.12 -5.85
CA VAL A 72 3.12 0.36 -4.44
C VAL A 72 1.93 -0.47 -3.98
N MET A 73 0.88 -0.60 -4.81
CA MET A 73 -0.26 -1.43 -4.47
C MET A 73 0.08 -2.92 -4.47
N GLU A 74 0.96 -3.40 -5.35
CA GLU A 74 1.40 -4.81 -5.29
C GLU A 74 2.08 -5.15 -3.95
N GLU A 75 2.86 -4.23 -3.37
CA GLU A 75 3.52 -4.46 -2.07
C GLU A 75 2.64 -4.18 -0.84
N LEU A 76 1.74 -3.19 -0.94
CA LEU A 76 0.99 -2.66 0.21
C LEU A 76 -0.51 -2.95 0.19
N LYS A 77 -1.03 -3.60 -0.85
CA LYS A 77 -2.48 -3.90 -0.96
C LYS A 77 -2.99 -4.60 0.29
N GLY A 78 -4.11 -4.09 0.79
CA GLY A 78 -4.78 -4.63 1.97
C GLY A 78 -4.16 -4.21 3.32
N LYS A 79 -2.90 -3.75 3.33
CA LYS A 79 -2.20 -3.26 4.53
C LYS A 79 -2.35 -1.77 4.75
N VAL A 80 -2.47 -1.00 3.66
CA VAL A 80 -2.62 0.46 3.65
C VAL A 80 -3.77 0.83 2.70
N ASP A 81 -4.56 1.84 3.07
CA ASP A 81 -5.59 2.40 2.19
C ASP A 81 -4.97 3.10 0.97
N GLY A 82 -5.50 2.86 -0.23
CA GLY A 82 -4.97 3.43 -1.47
C GLY A 82 -4.86 4.95 -1.47
N LYS A 83 -5.74 5.68 -0.76
CA LYS A 83 -5.63 7.13 -0.60
C LYS A 83 -4.37 7.49 0.17
N LYS A 84 -4.11 6.81 1.29
CA LYS A 84 -2.94 7.07 2.14
C LYS A 84 -1.65 6.68 1.41
N ALA A 85 -1.65 5.55 0.70
CA ALA A 85 -0.52 5.13 -0.12
C ALA A 85 -0.22 6.16 -1.23
N ASN A 86 -1.25 6.74 -1.85
CA ASN A 86 -1.10 7.80 -2.85
C ASN A 86 -0.50 9.08 -2.27
N GLU A 87 -0.96 9.51 -1.08
CA GLU A 87 -0.43 10.67 -0.37
C GLU A 87 1.05 10.51 -0.04
N LEU A 88 1.44 9.36 0.52
CA LEU A 88 2.83 9.03 0.85
C LEU A 88 3.71 8.97 -0.41
N LEU A 89 3.24 8.32 -1.48
CA LEU A 89 3.98 8.23 -2.75
C LEU A 89 4.22 9.61 -3.37
N ARG A 90 3.21 10.48 -3.37
CA ARG A 90 3.37 11.87 -3.84
C ARG A 90 4.40 12.63 -3.04
N ALA A 91 4.37 12.50 -1.71
CA ALA A 91 5.31 13.18 -0.82
C ALA A 91 6.76 12.74 -1.08
N GLU A 92 7.02 11.44 -1.22
CA GLU A 92 8.37 10.95 -1.49
C GLU A 92 8.87 11.31 -2.90
N ILE A 93 7.99 11.28 -3.92
CA ILE A 93 8.34 11.78 -5.27
C ILE A 93 8.70 13.27 -5.21
N SER A 94 7.88 14.10 -4.55
CA SER A 94 8.16 15.54 -4.41
C SER A 94 9.47 15.81 -3.69
N LYS A 95 9.78 15.03 -2.65
CA LYS A 95 11.03 15.13 -1.89
C LYS A 95 12.26 14.72 -2.71
N LEU A 96 12.14 13.74 -3.61
CA LEU A 96 13.24 13.33 -4.50
C LEU A 96 13.53 14.36 -5.60
N LEU A 97 12.50 15.10 -6.04
CA LEU A 97 12.58 16.09 -7.11
C LEU A 97 12.93 17.51 -6.63
N SER A 98 12.86 17.75 -5.32
CA SER A 98 13.29 19.00 -4.68
C SER A 98 14.82 19.07 -4.57
#